data_AF-A0A495EEE5-F1
#
_entry.id   AF-A0A495EEE5-F1
#
_cell.length_a   1.000
_cell.length_b   1.000
_cell.length_c   1.000
_cell.angle_alpha   90.00
_cell.angle_beta   90.00
_cell.angle_gamma   90.00
#
_symmetry.space_group_name_H-M   'P 1'
#
loop_
_entity.id
_entity.type
_entity.pdbx_description
1 polymer ?
#
loop_
_entity_poly.entity_id
_entity_poly.type
_entity_poly.pdbx_seq_one_letter_code
_entity_poly.pdbx_strand_id
1 'polypeptide(L)'
;MKLYTSLILFTIFSIQLTIASPNITFDLGDPNTRDLEVMANWFEGEFDNDDQMWVEARGDWWGKANEKHQQMHAVHKRVKADSVGKFVFYVEEYLDNDPTKISRQRLVSFESLKNKPGITMKIYFLKDAEKYSIGSDTHENMIANITPEILFGLDGCDVIFQRKGDQYHGSMESKACQFGKGKEKRYSVHDIILSEKQYWRVDRTFLVKDDSFHKGHPNAEPHKMKKVKYYTCDVSFFETAYYAPSEKDKSFKNLKVHNQGGMATMLNPINGKTYFIQLRDKEYPFYKLEDSNFFFLRLKEEGQKASVALAFAEPKAKKIGFQLGWVSAVCECEK
;
A
#
# COMPACT_ATOMS: atom_id res chain seq x y z
N MET A 1 -40.07 41.73 73.65
CA MET A 1 -40.30 42.49 72.40
C MET A 1 -39.45 41.82 71.32
N LYS A 2 -40.07 40.98 70.48
CA LYS A 2 -39.39 40.15 69.46
C LYS A 2 -39.41 40.93 68.14
N LEU A 3 -38.26 41.09 67.49
CA LEU A 3 -38.15 41.66 66.15
C LEU A 3 -37.63 40.59 65.19
N TYR A 4 -38.38 40.41 64.11
CA TYR A 4 -38.20 39.45 63.03
C TYR A 4 -37.02 39.83 62.13
N THR A 5 -36.33 38.84 61.56
CA THR A 5 -35.51 39.02 60.36
C THR A 5 -35.86 37.87 59.40
N SER A 6 -36.52 38.20 58.29
CA SER A 6 -36.86 37.28 57.22
C SER A 6 -35.61 36.93 56.41
N LEU A 7 -35.37 35.63 56.19
CA LEU A 7 -34.39 35.12 55.24
C LEU A 7 -35.14 34.62 53.99
N ILE A 8 -34.83 35.21 52.84
CA ILE A 8 -35.39 34.85 51.52
C ILE A 8 -34.58 33.65 50.98
N LEU A 9 -35.24 32.52 50.71
CA LEU A 9 -34.65 31.38 50.00
C LEU A 9 -34.70 31.63 48.49
N PHE A 10 -33.54 31.65 47.84
CA PHE A 10 -33.42 31.56 46.38
C PHE A 10 -33.31 30.08 45.96
N THR A 11 -34.31 29.60 45.24
CA THR A 11 -34.32 28.24 44.66
C THR A 11 -33.57 28.26 43.32
N ILE A 12 -32.43 27.58 43.24
CA ILE A 12 -31.67 27.41 42.00
C ILE A 12 -32.23 26.20 41.23
N PHE A 13 -32.87 26.44 40.09
CA PHE A 13 -33.25 25.41 39.14
C PHE A 13 -32.01 25.01 38.31
N SER A 14 -31.49 23.79 38.54
CA SER A 14 -30.46 23.20 37.66
C SER A 14 -31.13 22.53 36.47
N ILE A 15 -30.89 23.06 35.28
CA ILE A 15 -31.26 22.42 34.00
C ILE A 15 -30.16 21.40 33.67
N GLN A 16 -30.47 20.10 33.73
CA GLN A 16 -29.57 19.06 33.23
C GLN A 16 -29.68 18.99 31.71
N LEU A 17 -28.59 19.38 31.01
CA LEU A 17 -28.41 19.08 29.59
C LEU A 17 -28.03 17.60 29.43
N THR A 18 -28.93 16.79 28.89
CA THR A 18 -28.63 15.43 28.44
C THR A 18 -27.86 15.50 27.12
N ILE A 19 -26.53 15.32 27.19
CA ILE A 19 -25.70 15.12 26.00
C ILE A 19 -25.94 13.68 25.52
N ALA A 20 -26.75 13.53 24.46
CA ALA A 20 -26.89 12.28 23.75
C ALA A 20 -25.54 11.96 23.06
N SER A 21 -24.73 11.14 23.70
CA SER A 21 -23.55 10.54 23.07
C SER A 21 -24.02 9.50 22.06
N PRO A 22 -23.50 9.46 20.82
CA PRO A 22 -23.82 8.38 19.91
C PRO A 22 -23.37 7.05 20.53
N ASN A 23 -24.32 6.14 20.72
CA ASN A 23 -24.05 4.78 21.16
C ASN A 23 -23.20 4.09 20.09
N ILE A 24 -21.88 4.04 20.30
CA ILE A 24 -21.03 3.06 19.63
C ILE A 24 -21.37 1.72 20.28
N THR A 25 -22.26 0.95 19.65
CA THR A 25 -22.50 -0.45 20.01
C THR A 25 -21.25 -1.25 19.66
N PHE A 26 -20.37 -1.45 20.64
CA PHE A 26 -19.38 -2.52 20.57
C PHE A 26 -20.11 -3.85 20.77
N ASP A 27 -20.02 -4.74 19.78
CA ASP A 27 -20.42 -6.14 19.97
C ASP A 27 -19.41 -6.79 20.92
N LEU A 28 -19.73 -6.75 22.22
CA LEU A 28 -18.92 -7.33 23.29
C LEU A 28 -18.77 -8.86 23.15
N GLY A 29 -19.45 -9.51 22.20
CA GLY A 29 -19.39 -10.95 21.97
C GLY A 29 -18.38 -11.41 20.92
N ASP A 30 -17.93 -10.55 20.01
CA ASP A 30 -17.00 -10.96 18.94
C ASP A 30 -15.53 -10.64 19.30
N PRO A 31 -14.72 -11.65 19.63
CA PRO A 31 -13.33 -11.47 20.04
C PRO A 31 -12.43 -10.88 18.95
N ASN A 32 -12.85 -10.92 17.68
CA ASN A 32 -12.03 -10.44 16.55
C ASN A 32 -12.35 -9.00 16.15
N THR A 33 -13.34 -8.33 16.78
CA THR A 33 -13.79 -6.99 16.36
C THR A 33 -12.64 -5.99 16.25
N ARG A 34 -11.76 -5.95 17.26
CA ARG A 34 -10.58 -5.08 17.27
C ARG A 34 -9.59 -5.44 16.16
N ASP A 35 -9.30 -6.72 16.01
CA ASP A 35 -8.33 -7.19 15.01
C ASP A 35 -8.83 -6.94 13.58
N LEU A 36 -10.14 -7.07 13.36
CA LEU A 36 -10.78 -6.77 12.07
C LEU A 36 -10.58 -5.30 11.68
N GLU A 37 -10.76 -4.37 12.62
CA GLU A 37 -10.53 -2.94 12.38
C GLU A 37 -9.06 -2.61 12.12
N VAL A 38 -8.15 -3.17 12.92
CA VAL A 38 -6.71 -2.97 12.76
C VAL A 38 -6.24 -3.52 11.41
N MET A 39 -6.62 -4.76 11.09
CA MET A 39 -6.23 -5.43 9.85
C MET A 39 -6.79 -4.69 8.64
N ALA A 40 -8.06 -4.26 8.66
CA ALA A 40 -8.66 -3.48 7.58
C ALA A 40 -7.91 -2.15 7.37
N ASN A 41 -7.54 -1.45 8.45
CA ASN A 41 -6.76 -0.21 8.36
C ASN A 41 -5.33 -0.45 7.82
N TRP A 42 -4.70 -1.56 8.18
CA TRP A 42 -3.38 -1.92 7.64
C TRP A 42 -3.42 -2.32 6.18
N PHE A 43 -4.48 -3.04 5.78
CA PHE A 43 -4.69 -3.50 4.42
C PHE A 43 -4.92 -2.35 3.43
N GLU A 44 -5.54 -1.25 3.86
CA GLU A 44 -5.74 -0.06 3.03
C GLU A 44 -4.41 0.64 2.71
N GLY A 45 -4.18 0.96 1.43
CA GLY A 45 -3.04 1.73 0.97
C GLY A 45 -2.39 1.16 -0.27
N GLU A 46 -1.20 1.66 -0.58
CA GLU A 46 -0.40 1.24 -1.72
C GLU A 46 0.87 0.54 -1.26
N PHE A 47 1.36 -0.42 -2.04
CA PHE A 47 2.50 -1.25 -1.70
C PHE A 47 3.37 -1.53 -2.92
N ASP A 48 4.68 -1.56 -2.76
CA ASP A 48 5.63 -1.83 -3.85
C ASP A 48 6.80 -2.71 -3.35
N ASN A 49 7.32 -3.61 -4.21
CA ASN A 49 8.46 -4.47 -3.91
C ASN A 49 9.79 -4.01 -4.54
N ASP A 50 9.94 -2.74 -4.92
CA ASP A 50 11.18 -2.16 -5.45
C ASP A 50 12.42 -2.51 -4.60
N ASP A 51 12.29 -2.54 -3.28
CA ASP A 51 13.38 -2.93 -2.37
C ASP A 51 13.85 -4.38 -2.63
N GLN A 52 12.90 -5.31 -2.86
CA GLN A 52 13.20 -6.70 -3.22
C GLN A 52 13.90 -6.75 -4.58
N MET A 53 13.35 -6.06 -5.58
CA MET A 53 13.93 -5.97 -6.92
C MET A 53 15.36 -5.45 -6.89
N TRP A 54 15.62 -4.42 -6.08
CA TRP A 54 16.95 -3.86 -5.94
C TRP A 54 17.96 -4.86 -5.38
N VAL A 55 17.57 -5.69 -4.40
CA VAL A 55 18.43 -6.74 -3.83
C VAL A 55 18.70 -7.84 -4.85
N GLU A 56 17.67 -8.29 -5.58
CA GLU A 56 17.74 -9.35 -6.58
C GLU A 56 18.45 -8.93 -7.88
N ALA A 57 18.54 -7.62 -8.14
CA ALA A 57 19.29 -7.06 -9.26
C ALA A 57 20.81 -6.98 -9.01
N ARG A 58 21.29 -7.23 -7.79
CA ARG A 58 22.73 -7.16 -7.49
C ARG A 58 23.47 -8.36 -8.09
N GLY A 59 24.72 -8.13 -8.50
CA GLY A 59 25.56 -9.16 -9.13
C GLY A 59 25.95 -10.33 -8.20
N ASP A 60 25.82 -10.15 -6.89
CA ASP A 60 26.09 -11.13 -5.84
C ASP A 60 24.82 -11.82 -5.30
N TRP A 61 23.66 -11.60 -5.93
CA TRP A 61 22.45 -12.33 -5.57
C TRP A 61 22.56 -13.81 -5.96
N TRP A 62 22.32 -14.70 -5.00
CA TRP A 62 22.59 -16.14 -5.10
C TRP A 62 21.43 -16.98 -5.68
N GLY A 63 20.30 -16.34 -6.00
CA GLY A 63 19.13 -17.00 -6.59
C GLY A 63 19.26 -17.23 -8.09
N LYS A 64 18.35 -18.04 -8.64
CA LYS A 64 18.27 -18.34 -10.08
C LYS A 64 17.44 -17.29 -10.82
N ALA A 65 17.65 -17.16 -12.13
CA ALA A 65 16.92 -16.20 -12.94
C ALA A 65 15.38 -16.36 -12.88
N ASN A 66 14.87 -17.58 -12.76
CA ASN A 66 13.43 -17.88 -12.63
C ASN A 66 12.88 -17.71 -11.20
N GLU A 67 13.74 -17.34 -10.25
CA GLU A 67 13.38 -17.00 -8.86
C GLU A 67 13.38 -15.47 -8.65
N LYS A 68 13.69 -14.69 -9.70
CA LYS A 68 13.58 -13.24 -9.64
C LYS A 68 12.12 -12.83 -9.68
N HIS A 69 11.78 -11.88 -8.82
CA HIS A 69 10.49 -11.23 -8.85
C HIS A 69 10.46 -10.23 -10.00
N GLN A 70 9.25 -9.88 -10.41
CA GLN A 70 9.01 -8.66 -11.18
C GLN A 70 8.66 -7.55 -10.20
N GLN A 71 8.83 -6.30 -10.63
CA GLN A 71 8.30 -5.20 -9.84
C GLN A 71 6.79 -5.27 -9.87
N MET A 72 6.19 -5.23 -8.69
CA MET A 72 4.77 -5.31 -8.46
C MET A 72 4.36 -4.16 -7.57
N HIS A 73 3.38 -3.41 -8.04
CA HIS A 73 2.74 -2.36 -7.30
C HIS A 73 1.29 -2.77 -7.02
N ALA A 74 0.87 -2.68 -5.77
CA ALA A 74 -0.47 -3.06 -5.32
C ALA A 74 -1.20 -1.85 -4.73
N VAL A 75 -2.43 -1.62 -5.19
CA VAL A 75 -3.33 -0.59 -4.68
C VAL A 75 -4.52 -1.27 -4.00
N HIS A 76 -4.68 -1.02 -2.70
CA HIS A 76 -5.80 -1.51 -1.91
C HIS A 76 -6.64 -0.32 -1.47
N LYS A 77 -7.72 -0.05 -2.21
CA LYS A 77 -8.61 1.09 -1.95
C LYS A 77 -9.85 0.61 -1.23
N ARG A 78 -10.17 1.20 -0.07
CA ARG A 78 -11.44 0.92 0.59
C ARG A 78 -12.60 1.46 -0.24
N VAL A 79 -13.65 0.67 -0.38
CA VAL A 79 -14.86 1.03 -1.14
C VAL A 79 -16.10 0.88 -0.29
N LYS A 80 -17.09 1.73 -0.54
CA LYS A 80 -18.41 1.61 0.07
C LYS A 80 -19.25 0.63 -0.75
N ALA A 81 -19.38 -0.59 -0.26
CA ALA A 81 -20.20 -1.64 -0.86
C ALA A 81 -20.94 -2.39 0.25
N ASP A 82 -21.88 -1.71 0.91
CA ASP A 82 -22.55 -2.20 2.13
C ASP A 82 -23.28 -3.54 1.91
N SER A 83 -23.71 -3.82 0.67
CA SER A 83 -24.32 -5.10 0.26
C SER A 83 -23.31 -6.25 0.15
N VAL A 84 -22.02 -5.97 0.07
CA VAL A 84 -20.92 -6.95 0.06
C VAL A 84 -20.32 -7.11 1.47
N GLY A 85 -20.16 -6.01 2.22
CA GLY A 85 -19.68 -6.03 3.60
C GLY A 85 -19.27 -4.67 4.15
N LYS A 86 -18.91 -4.62 5.44
CA LYS A 86 -18.46 -3.39 6.12
C LYS A 86 -17.04 -2.95 5.73
N PHE A 87 -16.16 -3.94 5.49
CA PHE A 87 -14.76 -3.73 5.12
C PHE A 87 -14.53 -4.34 3.76
N VAL A 88 -14.75 -3.55 2.72
CA VAL A 88 -14.60 -3.98 1.32
C VAL A 88 -13.50 -3.15 0.68
N PHE A 89 -12.63 -3.83 -0.05
CA PHE A 89 -11.50 -3.22 -0.73
C PHE A 89 -11.48 -3.65 -2.18
N TYR A 90 -11.29 -2.67 -3.05
CA TYR A 90 -10.82 -2.92 -4.40
C TYR A 90 -9.30 -3.12 -4.36
N VAL A 91 -8.82 -4.18 -5.00
CA VAL A 91 -7.41 -4.57 -5.05
C VAL A 91 -6.99 -4.67 -6.51
N GLU A 92 -6.00 -3.86 -6.87
CA GLU A 92 -5.36 -3.87 -8.19
C GLU A 92 -3.86 -4.06 -8.02
N GLU A 93 -3.26 -4.92 -8.84
CA GLU A 93 -1.81 -5.11 -8.88
C GLU A 93 -1.33 -4.93 -10.33
N TYR A 94 -0.36 -4.06 -10.55
CA TYR A 94 0.26 -3.83 -11.85
C TYR A 94 1.78 -4.03 -11.81
N LEU A 95 2.37 -4.27 -12.98
CA LEU A 95 3.77 -4.68 -13.13
C LEU A 95 4.64 -3.57 -13.67
N ASP A 96 5.95 -3.63 -13.37
CA ASP A 96 6.99 -2.77 -13.93
C ASP A 96 6.76 -1.26 -13.71
N ASN A 97 6.02 -0.90 -12.66
CA ASN A 97 5.57 0.47 -12.40
C ASN A 97 4.77 1.08 -13.58
N ASP A 98 4.08 0.24 -14.35
CA ASP A 98 3.24 0.62 -15.49
C ASP A 98 1.78 0.27 -15.18
N PRO A 99 0.93 1.26 -14.87
CA PRO A 99 -0.46 1.02 -14.47
C PRO A 99 -1.34 0.48 -15.60
N THR A 100 -0.83 0.42 -16.84
CA THR A 100 -1.52 -0.26 -17.96
C THR A 100 -1.27 -1.77 -17.97
N LYS A 101 -0.23 -2.25 -17.27
CA LYS A 101 0.11 -3.67 -17.15
C LYS A 101 -0.52 -4.30 -15.91
N ILE A 102 -1.85 -4.28 -15.85
CA ILE A 102 -2.60 -4.88 -14.75
C ILE A 102 -2.40 -6.40 -14.77
N SER A 103 -1.84 -6.92 -13.68
CA SER A 103 -1.66 -8.35 -13.44
C SER A 103 -2.83 -8.96 -12.67
N ARG A 104 -3.55 -8.12 -11.92
CA ARG A 104 -4.64 -8.55 -11.05
C ARG A 104 -5.63 -7.44 -10.76
N GLN A 105 -6.89 -7.85 -10.69
CA GLN A 105 -7.97 -7.03 -10.19
C GLN A 105 -8.99 -7.91 -9.44
N ARG A 106 -9.47 -7.45 -8.28
CA ARG A 106 -10.50 -8.13 -7.48
C ARG A 106 -11.10 -7.21 -6.43
N LEU A 107 -12.22 -7.63 -5.86
CA LEU A 107 -12.69 -7.13 -4.59
C LEU A 107 -12.42 -8.15 -3.49
N VAL A 108 -12.14 -7.65 -2.31
CA VAL A 108 -12.06 -8.46 -1.10
C VAL A 108 -12.94 -7.87 -0.02
N SER A 109 -13.59 -8.72 0.76
CA SER A 109 -14.28 -8.32 1.98
C SER A 109 -13.70 -9.03 3.18
N PHE A 110 -13.67 -8.34 4.33
CA PHE A 110 -13.22 -8.91 5.58
C PHE A 110 -14.38 -9.07 6.57
N GLU A 111 -14.48 -10.26 7.13
CA GLU A 111 -15.48 -10.62 8.12
C GLU A 111 -14.84 -11.40 9.28
N SER A 112 -15.33 -11.16 10.49
CA SER A 112 -14.90 -11.94 11.65
C SER A 112 -15.39 -13.40 11.55
N LEU A 113 -14.58 -14.34 12.03
CA LEU A 113 -15.00 -15.73 12.26
C LEU A 113 -15.93 -15.90 13.48
N LYS A 114 -16.38 -14.78 14.08
CA LYS A 114 -17.26 -14.68 15.25
C LYS A 114 -16.75 -15.52 16.42
N ASN A 115 -17.20 -16.77 16.50
CA ASN A 115 -16.93 -17.67 17.64
C ASN A 115 -15.53 -18.32 17.61
N LYS A 116 -14.72 -18.06 16.58
CA LYS A 116 -13.35 -18.58 16.46
C LYS A 116 -12.38 -17.42 16.28
N PRO A 117 -11.14 -17.52 16.81
CA PRO A 117 -10.09 -16.56 16.49
C PRO A 117 -9.80 -16.56 14.99
N GLY A 118 -9.78 -15.38 14.41
CA GLY A 118 -9.39 -15.15 13.02
C GLY A 118 -10.39 -14.32 12.22
N ILE A 119 -9.93 -13.87 11.07
CA ILE A 119 -10.68 -13.03 10.14
C ILE A 119 -10.68 -13.69 8.78
N THR A 120 -11.84 -13.80 8.16
CA THR A 120 -11.98 -14.31 6.80
C THR A 120 -11.86 -13.17 5.81
N MET A 121 -11.01 -13.35 4.81
CA MET A 121 -11.02 -12.55 3.59
C MET A 121 -11.72 -13.33 2.48
N LYS A 122 -12.88 -12.85 2.05
CA LYS A 122 -13.57 -13.38 0.87
C LYS A 122 -13.04 -12.68 -0.37
N ILE A 123 -12.86 -13.44 -1.45
CA ILE A 123 -12.34 -12.93 -2.72
C ILE A 123 -13.46 -12.96 -3.76
N TYR A 124 -13.69 -11.82 -4.39
CA TYR A 124 -14.65 -11.63 -5.47
C TYR A 124 -13.95 -11.16 -6.73
N PHE A 125 -14.35 -11.75 -7.86
CA PHE A 125 -13.88 -11.37 -9.18
C PHE A 125 -14.92 -10.49 -9.86
N LEU A 126 -14.44 -9.50 -10.62
CA LEU A 126 -15.28 -8.65 -11.45
C LEU A 126 -15.61 -9.37 -12.76
N LYS A 127 -16.88 -9.36 -13.15
CA LYS A 127 -17.31 -9.96 -14.43
C LYS A 127 -16.75 -9.22 -15.66
N ASP A 128 -16.54 -7.92 -15.52
CA ASP A 128 -16.01 -7.03 -16.57
C ASP A 128 -14.87 -6.19 -15.99
N ALA A 129 -13.72 -6.84 -15.75
CA ALA A 129 -12.60 -6.25 -15.04
C ALA A 129 -12.01 -5.00 -15.72
N GLU A 130 -11.96 -5.01 -17.07
CA GLU A 130 -11.36 -3.93 -17.85
C GLU A 130 -12.05 -2.58 -17.63
N LYS A 131 -13.37 -2.59 -17.39
CA LYS A 131 -14.16 -1.39 -17.08
C LYS A 131 -13.75 -0.69 -15.77
N TYR A 132 -13.10 -1.42 -14.87
CA TYR A 132 -12.76 -0.94 -13.52
C TYR A 132 -11.26 -0.69 -13.33
N SER A 133 -10.45 -0.87 -14.37
CA SER A 133 -9.00 -0.66 -14.34
C SER A 133 -8.67 0.81 -14.01
N ILE A 134 -7.89 1.05 -12.94
CA ILE A 134 -7.89 2.38 -12.32
C ILE A 134 -6.81 3.33 -12.83
N GLY A 135 -5.69 2.84 -13.40
CA GLY A 135 -4.83 3.66 -14.27
C GLY A 135 -4.25 4.97 -13.69
N SER A 136 -4.42 5.24 -12.38
CA SER A 136 -3.86 6.31 -11.54
C SER A 136 -4.66 7.60 -11.22
N ASP A 137 -5.89 7.89 -11.66
CA ASP A 137 -6.56 9.15 -11.19
C ASP A 137 -8.11 9.17 -11.05
N THR A 138 -8.85 8.09 -11.35
CA THR A 138 -10.34 8.10 -11.28
C THR A 138 -10.93 7.08 -10.32
N HIS A 139 -10.30 6.91 -9.16
CA HIS A 139 -10.61 5.90 -8.16
C HIS A 139 -12.06 5.98 -7.64
N GLU A 140 -12.58 7.15 -7.34
CA GLU A 140 -13.79 7.23 -6.51
C GLU A 140 -15.08 6.92 -7.29
N ASN A 141 -15.20 7.39 -8.53
CA ASN A 141 -16.45 7.31 -9.26
C ASN A 141 -16.70 5.93 -9.90
N MET A 142 -15.65 5.20 -10.27
CA MET A 142 -15.79 3.91 -10.95
C MET A 142 -16.20 2.77 -10.01
N ILE A 143 -15.77 2.84 -8.75
CA ILE A 143 -16.01 1.80 -7.73
C ILE A 143 -17.12 2.16 -6.73
N ALA A 144 -17.72 3.35 -6.84
CA ALA A 144 -18.77 3.83 -5.93
C ALA A 144 -20.08 3.03 -5.98
N ASN A 145 -20.28 2.17 -7.00
CA ASN A 145 -21.53 1.43 -7.22
C ASN A 145 -21.28 -0.05 -7.51
N ILE A 146 -20.32 -0.66 -6.80
CA ILE A 146 -20.10 -2.11 -6.92
C ILE A 146 -21.22 -2.83 -6.17
N THR A 147 -21.97 -3.63 -6.92
CA THR A 147 -23.05 -4.45 -6.38
C THR A 147 -22.73 -5.95 -6.56
N PRO A 148 -23.34 -6.85 -5.79
CA PRO A 148 -23.07 -8.29 -5.91
C PRO A 148 -23.32 -8.87 -7.31
N GLU A 149 -24.19 -8.26 -8.11
CA GLU A 149 -24.56 -8.74 -9.46
C GLU A 149 -23.41 -8.64 -10.47
N ILE A 150 -22.45 -7.73 -10.27
CA ILE A 150 -21.26 -7.61 -11.13
C ILE A 150 -20.09 -8.46 -10.63
N LEU A 151 -20.29 -9.17 -9.53
CA LEU A 151 -19.28 -10.00 -8.88
C LEU A 151 -19.58 -11.49 -9.04
N PHE A 152 -18.53 -12.29 -8.93
CA PHE A 152 -18.66 -13.71 -8.66
C PHE A 152 -17.55 -14.17 -7.71
N GLY A 153 -17.86 -15.11 -6.83
CA GLY A 153 -16.89 -15.74 -5.94
C GLY A 153 -16.47 -17.11 -6.46
N LEU A 154 -15.42 -17.67 -5.85
CA LEU A 154 -15.06 -19.07 -5.98
C LEU A 154 -15.13 -19.72 -4.60
N ASP A 155 -15.90 -20.80 -4.49
CA ASP A 155 -16.05 -21.54 -3.24
C ASP A 155 -14.70 -22.11 -2.79
N GLY A 156 -14.43 -22.03 -1.48
CA GLY A 156 -13.19 -22.54 -0.89
C GLY A 156 -11.95 -21.69 -1.14
N CYS A 157 -12.09 -20.51 -1.75
CA CYS A 157 -11.00 -19.55 -2.00
C CYS A 157 -10.88 -18.45 -0.94
N ASP A 158 -11.51 -18.64 0.21
CA ASP A 158 -11.38 -17.74 1.34
C ASP A 158 -9.98 -17.84 1.96
N VAL A 159 -9.43 -16.70 2.39
CA VAL A 159 -8.16 -16.65 3.11
C VAL A 159 -8.45 -16.36 4.57
N ILE A 160 -7.98 -17.24 5.46
CA ILE A 160 -8.16 -17.10 6.89
C ILE A 160 -6.92 -16.45 7.50
N PHE A 161 -7.12 -15.25 8.06
CA PHE A 161 -6.09 -14.51 8.77
C PHE A 161 -6.07 -14.84 10.25
N GLN A 162 -4.87 -15.06 10.78
CA GLN A 162 -4.60 -15.21 12.20
C GLN A 162 -3.56 -14.18 12.61
N ARG A 163 -3.78 -13.54 13.77
CA ARG A 163 -2.80 -12.63 14.35
C ARG A 163 -1.60 -13.40 14.87
N LYS A 164 -0.39 -12.97 14.50
CA LYS A 164 0.90 -13.46 15.02
C LYS A 164 1.77 -12.27 15.36
N GLY A 165 1.89 -11.95 16.65
CA GLY A 165 2.64 -10.79 17.11
C GLY A 165 2.05 -9.46 16.58
N ASP A 166 2.87 -8.73 15.83
CA ASP A 166 2.54 -7.46 15.18
C ASP A 166 2.12 -7.63 13.71
N GLN A 167 1.77 -8.85 13.30
CA GLN A 167 1.39 -9.19 11.93
C GLN A 167 0.13 -10.07 11.90
N TYR A 168 -0.49 -10.13 10.72
CA TYR A 168 -1.55 -11.08 10.38
C TYR A 168 -1.04 -12.02 9.29
N HIS A 169 -1.22 -13.32 9.51
CA HIS A 169 -0.86 -14.36 8.55
C HIS A 169 -2.14 -14.94 7.98
N GLY A 170 -2.36 -14.73 6.69
CA GLY A 170 -3.46 -15.27 5.91
C GLY A 170 -3.04 -16.51 5.15
N SER A 171 -3.85 -17.55 5.20
CA SER A 171 -3.69 -18.75 4.38
C SER A 171 -5.05 -19.30 3.94
N MET A 172 -5.11 -19.92 2.77
CA MET A 172 -6.29 -20.70 2.35
C MET A 172 -6.36 -22.05 3.07
N GLU A 173 -7.56 -22.61 3.16
CA GLU A 173 -7.71 -24.01 3.55
C GLU A 173 -7.06 -24.94 2.51
N SER A 174 -6.45 -26.02 3.01
CA SER A 174 -5.67 -26.95 2.19
C SER A 174 -6.48 -27.52 1.03
N LYS A 175 -6.06 -27.23 -0.20
CA LYS A 175 -6.67 -27.67 -1.46
C LYS A 175 -8.17 -27.31 -1.61
N ALA A 176 -8.67 -26.34 -0.85
CA ALA A 176 -10.09 -25.94 -0.90
C ALA A 176 -10.41 -25.12 -2.15
N CYS A 177 -9.54 -24.18 -2.52
CA CYS A 177 -9.71 -23.31 -3.67
C CYS A 177 -9.40 -24.06 -4.98
N GLN A 178 -10.36 -24.81 -5.52
CA GLN A 178 -10.20 -25.58 -6.76
C GLN A 178 -10.92 -24.93 -7.94
N PHE A 179 -10.27 -24.92 -9.10
CA PHE A 179 -10.83 -24.37 -10.33
C PHE A 179 -10.29 -25.09 -11.58
N GLY A 180 -10.90 -24.83 -12.74
CA GLY A 180 -10.61 -25.55 -13.97
C GLY A 180 -11.34 -26.89 -14.07
N LYS A 181 -11.04 -27.65 -15.13
CA LYS A 181 -11.73 -28.92 -15.46
C LYS A 181 -10.75 -29.95 -15.99
N GLY A 182 -11.08 -31.23 -15.82
CA GLY A 182 -10.31 -32.35 -16.38
C GLY A 182 -8.87 -32.39 -15.90
N LYS A 183 -7.93 -32.65 -16.82
CA LYS A 183 -6.48 -32.72 -16.52
C LYS A 183 -5.88 -31.37 -16.09
N GLU A 184 -6.54 -30.27 -16.44
CA GLU A 184 -6.15 -28.92 -16.07
C GLU A 184 -6.83 -28.44 -14.78
N LYS A 185 -7.51 -29.31 -14.02
CA LYS A 185 -8.07 -28.94 -12.72
C LYS A 185 -6.93 -28.63 -11.74
N ARG A 186 -7.01 -27.47 -11.08
CA ARG A 186 -5.95 -26.93 -10.21
C ARG A 186 -6.51 -26.55 -8.86
N TYR A 187 -5.63 -26.44 -7.88
CA TYR A 187 -5.92 -25.74 -6.63
C TYR A 187 -4.94 -24.60 -6.40
N SER A 188 -5.41 -23.53 -5.78
CA SER A 188 -4.58 -22.40 -5.35
C SER A 188 -4.09 -22.56 -3.92
N VAL A 189 -2.90 -22.04 -3.66
CA VAL A 189 -2.33 -21.83 -2.33
C VAL A 189 -1.91 -20.37 -2.27
N HIS A 190 -2.61 -19.58 -1.46
CA HIS A 190 -2.29 -18.18 -1.21
C HIS A 190 -1.85 -18.02 0.23
N ASP A 191 -0.65 -17.46 0.41
CA ASP A 191 -0.13 -17.08 1.71
C ASP A 191 0.11 -15.56 1.71
N ILE A 192 -0.39 -14.90 2.75
CA ILE A 192 -0.31 -13.44 2.91
C ILE A 192 0.23 -13.12 4.30
N ILE A 193 1.18 -12.19 4.38
CA ILE A 193 1.61 -11.58 5.63
C ILE A 193 1.30 -10.08 5.53
N LEU A 194 0.52 -9.58 6.48
CA LEU A 194 0.13 -8.18 6.56
C LEU A 194 0.58 -7.58 7.89
N SER A 195 1.20 -6.42 7.82
CA SER A 195 1.47 -5.57 8.99
C SER A 195 1.11 -4.13 8.67
N GLU A 196 1.31 -3.22 9.63
CA GLU A 196 1.15 -1.78 9.40
C GLU A 196 1.95 -1.27 8.19
N LYS A 197 3.10 -1.89 7.90
CA LYS A 197 4.10 -1.38 6.95
C LYS A 197 4.30 -2.27 5.73
N GLN A 198 3.71 -3.45 5.69
CA GLN A 198 4.07 -4.47 4.71
C GLN A 198 2.86 -5.29 4.29
N TYR A 199 2.85 -5.67 3.01
CA TYR A 199 1.93 -6.62 2.43
C TYR A 199 2.76 -7.61 1.62
N TRP A 200 3.02 -8.78 2.19
CA TRP A 200 3.74 -9.83 1.51
C TRP A 200 2.76 -10.88 1.05
N ARG A 201 2.92 -11.35 -0.19
CA ARG A 201 2.04 -12.36 -0.73
C ARG A 201 2.75 -13.30 -1.68
N VAL A 202 2.33 -14.56 -1.65
CA VAL A 202 2.71 -15.56 -2.65
C VAL A 202 1.47 -16.33 -3.04
N ASP A 203 1.29 -16.49 -4.35
CA ASP A 203 0.28 -17.39 -4.88
C ASP A 203 0.95 -18.47 -5.71
N ARG A 204 0.58 -19.71 -5.44
CA ARG A 204 1.00 -20.86 -6.22
C ARG A 204 -0.22 -21.68 -6.59
N THR A 205 -0.13 -22.32 -7.75
CA THR A 205 -1.15 -23.25 -8.23
C THR A 205 -0.51 -24.57 -8.56
N PHE A 206 -1.26 -25.64 -8.29
CA PHE A 206 -0.82 -27.01 -8.48
C PHE A 206 -1.92 -27.81 -9.17
N LEU A 207 -1.56 -28.81 -9.96
CA LEU A 207 -2.53 -29.71 -10.57
C LEU A 207 -3.15 -30.63 -9.52
N VAL A 208 -4.48 -30.77 -9.52
CA VAL A 208 -5.19 -31.66 -8.59
C VAL A 208 -4.84 -33.12 -8.82
N LYS A 209 -4.48 -33.49 -10.06
CA LYS A 209 -4.23 -34.87 -10.47
C LYS A 209 -3.02 -35.50 -9.75
N ASP A 210 -1.95 -34.74 -9.57
CA ASP A 210 -0.64 -35.25 -9.14
C ASP A 210 0.16 -34.29 -8.27
N ASP A 211 -0.47 -33.20 -7.80
CA ASP A 211 0.16 -32.14 -6.99
C ASP A 211 1.38 -31.48 -7.65
N SER A 212 1.54 -31.62 -8.97
CA SER A 212 2.63 -30.96 -9.68
C SER A 212 2.46 -29.44 -9.71
N PHE A 213 3.57 -28.73 -9.54
CA PHE A 213 3.61 -27.28 -9.63
C PHE A 213 3.17 -26.82 -11.03
N HIS A 214 2.23 -25.88 -11.07
CA HIS A 214 1.70 -25.33 -12.32
C HIS A 214 2.19 -23.91 -12.58
N LYS A 215 1.98 -22.99 -11.62
CA LYS A 215 2.32 -21.57 -11.76
C LYS A 215 2.52 -20.91 -10.41
N GLY A 216 3.39 -19.91 -10.34
CA GLY A 216 3.68 -19.11 -9.15
C GLY A 216 5.18 -18.90 -8.96
N HIS A 217 5.60 -18.52 -7.76
CA HIS A 217 7.02 -18.52 -7.41
C HIS A 217 7.47 -19.95 -7.05
N PRO A 218 8.56 -20.50 -7.64
CA PRO A 218 8.93 -21.91 -7.49
C PRO A 218 9.24 -22.31 -6.04
N ASN A 219 9.84 -21.41 -5.26
CA ASN A 219 10.27 -21.68 -3.89
C ASN A 219 9.34 -21.07 -2.82
N ALA A 220 8.12 -20.66 -3.19
CA ALA A 220 7.18 -19.98 -2.29
C ALA A 220 7.65 -18.62 -1.71
N GLU A 221 8.75 -18.05 -2.22
CA GLU A 221 9.16 -16.70 -1.84
C GLU A 221 8.06 -15.68 -2.22
N PRO A 222 7.66 -14.80 -1.30
CA PRO A 222 6.62 -13.81 -1.58
C PRO A 222 7.16 -12.58 -2.32
N HIS A 223 6.26 -11.88 -3.00
CA HIS A 223 6.48 -10.47 -3.31
C HIS A 223 6.48 -9.71 -1.98
N LYS A 224 7.64 -9.19 -1.57
CA LYS A 224 7.84 -8.51 -0.29
C LYS A 224 7.55 -7.02 -0.42
N MET A 225 6.29 -6.67 -0.61
CA MET A 225 5.91 -5.28 -0.82
C MET A 225 5.86 -4.51 0.50
N LYS A 226 6.37 -3.28 0.47
CA LYS A 226 6.33 -2.33 1.58
C LYS A 226 5.33 -1.24 1.29
N LYS A 227 4.70 -0.71 2.34
CA LYS A 227 3.69 0.34 2.24
C LYS A 227 4.32 1.63 1.73
N VAL A 228 3.72 2.17 0.69
CA VAL A 228 4.10 3.37 -0.05
C VAL A 228 3.72 4.61 0.76
N LYS A 229 4.61 5.60 0.74
CA LYS A 229 4.34 6.97 1.17
C LYS A 229 4.68 7.91 0.03
N TYR A 230 3.72 8.72 -0.36
CA TYR A 230 3.87 9.71 -1.42
C TYR A 230 4.55 10.97 -0.92
N TYR A 231 5.32 11.56 -1.82
CA TYR A 231 5.98 12.84 -1.67
C TYR A 231 5.70 13.67 -2.91
N THR A 232 5.40 14.94 -2.67
CA THR A 232 5.34 15.96 -3.70
C THR A 232 6.71 16.61 -3.81
N CYS A 233 7.29 16.59 -4.99
CA CYS A 233 8.61 17.14 -5.25
C CYS A 233 8.57 18.32 -6.23
N ASP A 234 9.39 19.32 -5.92
CA ASP A 234 9.71 20.42 -6.80
C ASP A 234 11.17 20.29 -7.23
N VAL A 235 11.43 20.37 -8.54
CA VAL A 235 12.78 20.32 -9.11
C VAL A 235 12.98 21.53 -10.00
N SER A 236 14.11 22.21 -9.85
CA SER A 236 14.44 23.40 -10.62
C SER A 236 15.84 23.26 -11.22
N PHE A 237 15.97 23.55 -12.51
CA PHE A 237 17.24 23.69 -13.22
C PHE A 237 17.51 25.17 -13.49
N PHE A 238 18.76 25.59 -13.24
CA PHE A 238 19.20 26.97 -13.36
C PHE A 238 20.28 27.08 -14.43
N GLU A 239 20.18 28.08 -15.32
CA GLU A 239 21.19 28.30 -16.37
C GLU A 239 22.50 28.83 -15.79
N THR A 240 22.40 29.81 -14.89
CA THR A 240 23.56 30.48 -14.30
C THR A 240 23.79 29.99 -12.87
N ALA A 241 22.88 30.32 -11.96
CA ALA A 241 22.92 29.88 -10.57
C ALA A 241 21.55 30.08 -9.90
N TYR A 242 21.29 29.34 -8.83
CA TYR A 242 20.08 29.48 -8.01
C TYR A 242 19.71 30.93 -7.61
N TYR A 243 20.72 31.76 -7.31
CA TYR A 243 20.54 33.15 -6.87
C TYR A 243 20.65 34.17 -8.02
N ALA A 244 20.80 33.71 -9.26
CA ALA A 244 20.91 34.54 -10.46
C ALA A 244 19.87 34.05 -11.49
N PRO A 245 18.60 34.48 -11.36
CA PRO A 245 17.51 34.02 -12.22
C PRO A 245 17.80 34.28 -13.71
N SER A 246 17.48 33.29 -14.54
CA SER A 246 17.49 33.41 -16.00
C SER A 246 16.11 33.08 -16.59
N GLU A 247 15.78 33.66 -17.74
CA GLU A 247 14.61 33.28 -18.53
C GLU A 247 14.63 31.81 -18.99
N LYS A 248 15.81 31.18 -19.00
CA LYS A 248 15.97 29.75 -19.35
C LYS A 248 15.83 28.80 -18.16
N ASP A 249 15.69 29.33 -16.95
CA ASP A 249 15.47 28.50 -15.77
C ASP A 249 14.15 27.73 -15.91
N LYS A 250 14.15 26.46 -15.48
CA LYS A 250 12.96 25.62 -15.58
C LYS A 250 12.68 24.96 -14.25
N SER A 251 11.45 25.14 -13.77
CA SER A 251 10.93 24.44 -12.61
C SER A 251 9.85 23.44 -13.00
N PHE A 252 9.95 22.24 -12.45
CA PHE A 252 8.96 21.19 -12.43
C PHE A 252 8.36 21.17 -11.04
N LYS A 253 7.04 21.33 -10.96
CA LYS A 253 6.31 21.47 -9.71
C LYS A 253 5.38 20.29 -9.50
N ASN A 254 5.17 19.93 -8.25
CA ASN A 254 4.23 18.89 -7.84
C ASN A 254 4.49 17.50 -8.47
N LEU A 255 5.76 17.14 -8.66
CA LEU A 255 6.13 15.82 -9.14
C LEU A 255 5.84 14.79 -8.04
N LYS A 256 4.87 13.90 -8.28
CA LYS A 256 4.57 12.82 -7.34
C LYS A 256 5.57 11.69 -7.48
N VAL A 257 6.16 11.30 -6.36
CA VAL A 257 7.04 10.13 -6.22
C VAL A 257 6.75 9.45 -4.88
N HIS A 258 7.19 8.21 -4.69
CA HIS A 258 7.02 7.51 -3.43
C HIS A 258 8.32 6.91 -2.91
N ASN A 259 8.38 6.68 -1.60
CA ASN A 259 9.54 6.17 -0.89
C ASN A 259 9.87 4.68 -1.14
N GLN A 260 9.15 4.00 -2.03
CA GLN A 260 9.43 2.61 -2.40
C GLN A 260 9.89 2.54 -3.86
N GLY A 261 10.84 3.42 -4.24
CA GLY A 261 11.43 3.41 -5.57
C GLY A 261 10.74 4.27 -6.62
N GLY A 262 9.74 5.06 -6.25
CA GLY A 262 9.02 5.92 -7.18
C GLY A 262 9.94 6.95 -7.84
N MET A 263 9.77 7.15 -9.15
CA MET A 263 10.62 8.00 -9.97
C MET A 263 9.81 9.08 -10.69
N ALA A 264 10.41 10.26 -10.86
CA ALA A 264 9.91 11.29 -11.75
C ALA A 264 11.02 11.73 -12.70
N THR A 265 10.71 11.72 -14.00
CA THR A 265 11.64 12.04 -15.09
C THR A 265 11.39 13.45 -15.62
N MET A 266 12.47 14.17 -15.91
CA MET A 266 12.44 15.55 -16.37
C MET A 266 13.50 15.78 -17.44
N LEU A 267 13.12 16.47 -18.52
CA LEU A 267 14.06 17.01 -19.50
C LEU A 267 14.61 18.34 -19.01
N ASN A 268 15.93 18.45 -18.85
CA ASN A 268 16.57 19.74 -18.57
C ASN A 268 16.69 20.53 -19.90
N PRO A 269 15.96 21.65 -20.07
CA PRO A 269 15.97 22.38 -21.34
C PRO A 269 17.26 23.15 -21.59
N ILE A 270 18.12 23.34 -20.58
CA ILE A 270 19.38 24.11 -20.69
C ILE A 270 20.46 23.28 -21.39
N ASN A 271 20.54 21.98 -21.09
CA ASN A 271 21.55 21.07 -21.67
C ASN A 271 20.96 19.95 -22.53
N GLY A 272 19.64 19.87 -22.65
CA GLY A 272 18.94 18.85 -23.44
C GLY A 272 19.01 17.43 -22.87
N LYS A 273 19.48 17.25 -21.63
CA LYS A 273 19.61 15.92 -21.01
C LYS A 273 18.41 15.56 -20.15
N THR A 274 18.09 14.28 -20.11
CA THR A 274 17.04 13.73 -19.24
C THR A 274 17.63 13.33 -17.88
N TYR A 275 16.96 13.76 -16.82
CA TYR A 275 17.27 13.38 -15.45
C TYR A 275 16.04 12.76 -14.78
N PHE A 276 16.26 11.92 -13.78
CA PHE A 276 15.20 11.49 -12.88
C PHE A 276 15.57 11.76 -11.42
N ILE A 277 14.55 12.06 -10.62
CA ILE A 277 14.63 11.93 -9.17
C ILE A 277 14.04 10.60 -8.73
N GLN A 278 14.59 10.04 -7.66
CA GLN A 278 14.03 8.86 -7.02
C GLN A 278 14.14 8.97 -5.50
N LEU A 279 13.07 8.57 -4.82
CA LEU A 279 13.03 8.42 -3.36
C LEU A 279 13.06 6.94 -2.98
N ARG A 280 13.77 6.63 -1.89
CA ARG A 280 13.70 5.31 -1.29
C ARG A 280 13.95 5.36 0.21
N ASP A 281 13.09 4.69 0.95
CA ASP A 281 13.29 4.32 2.34
C ASP A 281 13.98 2.97 2.37
N LYS A 282 15.17 2.89 2.97
CA LYS A 282 16.01 1.71 2.87
C LYS A 282 16.38 1.16 4.23
N GLU A 283 16.27 -0.15 4.33
CA GLU A 283 16.86 -0.98 5.37
C GLU A 283 18.03 -1.73 4.73
N TYR A 284 19.27 -1.41 5.11
CA TYR A 284 20.43 -2.08 4.52
C TYR A 284 20.56 -3.51 5.09
N PRO A 285 20.57 -4.56 4.26
CA PRO A 285 20.68 -5.93 4.78
C PRO A 285 22.11 -6.30 5.23
N PHE A 286 23.14 -5.48 4.95
CA PHE A 286 24.55 -5.80 5.22
C PHE A 286 25.10 -5.19 6.50
N TYR A 287 24.50 -4.11 6.99
CA TYR A 287 24.96 -3.46 8.20
C TYR A 287 24.11 -3.99 9.35
N LYS A 288 24.69 -4.87 10.18
CA LYS A 288 24.15 -5.20 11.51
C LYS A 288 24.28 -4.04 12.50
N LEU A 289 24.29 -2.80 12.00
CA LEU A 289 24.26 -1.61 12.81
C LEU A 289 22.79 -1.21 12.92
N GLU A 290 22.31 -1.05 14.15
CA GLU A 290 20.92 -0.73 14.48
C GLU A 290 20.39 0.54 13.77
N ASP A 291 21.27 1.37 13.22
CA ASP A 291 20.98 2.63 12.53
C ASP A 291 21.23 2.62 11.01
N SER A 292 21.30 1.46 10.35
CA SER A 292 21.53 1.38 8.90
C SER A 292 20.30 1.68 8.03
N ASN A 293 19.20 2.07 8.67
CA ASN A 293 18.01 2.57 7.99
C ASN A 293 18.25 4.01 7.54
N PHE A 294 18.06 4.29 6.26
CA PHE A 294 18.12 5.65 5.77
C PHE A 294 17.11 5.90 4.67
N PHE A 295 16.64 7.14 4.63
CA PHE A 295 15.82 7.65 3.56
C PHE A 295 16.70 8.49 2.63
N PHE A 296 16.62 8.28 1.33
CA PHE A 296 17.40 9.06 0.38
C PHE A 296 16.59 9.59 -0.79
N LEU A 297 17.06 10.73 -1.28
CA LEU A 297 16.67 11.35 -2.54
C LEU A 297 17.89 11.35 -3.44
N ARG A 298 17.77 10.82 -4.66
CA ARG A 298 18.84 10.89 -5.66
C ARG A 298 18.39 11.59 -6.92
N LEU A 299 19.32 12.33 -7.54
CA LEU A 299 19.21 12.83 -8.91
C LEU A 299 20.16 12.02 -9.79
N LYS A 300 19.69 11.59 -10.95
CA LYS A 300 20.51 10.80 -11.86
C LYS A 300 20.18 11.11 -13.33
N GLU A 301 21.23 11.28 -14.12
CA GLU A 301 21.13 11.40 -15.58
C GLU A 301 20.79 10.03 -16.18
N GLU A 302 19.88 10.02 -17.16
CA GLU A 302 19.49 8.80 -17.87
C GLU A 302 20.70 8.11 -18.52
N GLY A 303 20.76 6.78 -18.45
CA GLY A 303 21.86 5.97 -18.99
C GLY A 303 23.16 5.99 -18.17
N GLN A 304 23.32 6.88 -17.20
CA GLN A 304 24.54 6.93 -16.37
C GLN A 304 24.53 5.84 -15.29
N LYS A 305 25.70 5.46 -14.77
CA LYS A 305 25.80 4.55 -13.61
C LYS A 305 25.68 5.29 -12.29
N ALA A 306 26.45 6.36 -12.14
CA ALA A 306 26.49 7.18 -10.93
C ALA A 306 25.31 8.17 -10.87
N SER A 307 24.93 8.54 -9.64
CA SER A 307 24.01 9.65 -9.39
C SER A 307 24.78 10.97 -9.40
N VAL A 308 24.11 12.02 -9.86
CA VAL A 308 24.60 13.40 -9.82
C VAL A 308 24.56 13.94 -8.39
N ALA A 309 23.49 13.63 -7.66
CA ALA A 309 23.27 14.04 -6.29
C ALA A 309 22.69 12.88 -5.48
N LEU A 310 23.07 12.78 -4.20
CA LEU A 310 22.35 12.04 -3.18
C LEU A 310 22.20 12.92 -1.95
N ALA A 311 20.98 13.00 -1.43
CA ALA A 311 20.68 13.52 -0.10
C ALA A 311 20.20 12.37 0.77
N PHE A 312 20.62 12.37 2.04
CA PHE A 312 20.19 11.42 3.05
C PHE A 312 19.41 12.15 4.14
N ALA A 313 18.43 11.47 4.71
CA ALA A 313 17.69 11.93 5.87
C ALA A 313 17.36 10.75 6.78
N GLU A 314 16.93 11.07 7.99
CA GLU A 314 16.40 10.09 8.92
C GLU A 314 15.21 9.33 8.31
N PRO A 315 15.02 8.04 8.67
CA PRO A 315 13.81 7.32 8.31
C PRO A 315 12.57 8.12 8.71
N LYS A 316 11.56 8.16 7.83
CA LYS A 316 10.31 8.92 8.02
C LYS A 316 10.45 10.45 7.97
N ALA A 317 11.57 11.01 7.51
CA ALA A 317 11.69 12.43 7.29
C ALA A 317 10.54 12.96 6.40
N LYS A 318 9.84 13.99 6.87
CA LYS A 318 8.73 14.59 6.11
C LYS A 318 9.19 15.49 4.96
N LYS A 319 10.47 15.82 4.91
CA LYS A 319 11.07 16.70 3.91
C LYS A 319 12.50 16.27 3.64
N ILE A 320 12.89 16.28 2.37
CA ILE A 320 14.25 16.00 1.93
C ILE A 320 14.56 16.85 0.69
N GLY A 321 15.80 17.31 0.53
CA GLY A 321 16.17 18.10 -0.64
C GLY A 321 17.67 18.30 -0.75
N PHE A 322 18.07 18.84 -1.90
CA PHE A 322 19.44 19.24 -2.18
C PHE A 322 19.46 20.50 -3.05
N GLN A 323 20.59 21.21 -3.03
CA GLN A 323 20.89 22.33 -3.91
C GLN A 323 22.35 22.21 -4.39
N LEU A 324 22.54 22.09 -5.70
CA LEU A 324 23.85 21.97 -6.35
C LEU A 324 24.25 23.22 -7.15
N GLY A 325 23.53 24.32 -6.99
CA GLY A 325 23.76 25.59 -7.69
C GLY A 325 23.07 25.65 -9.04
N TRP A 326 23.26 24.64 -9.89
CA TRP A 326 22.61 24.52 -11.21
C TRP A 326 21.33 23.66 -11.19
N VAL A 327 21.10 22.92 -10.11
CA VAL A 327 19.87 22.13 -9.90
C VAL A 327 19.53 22.04 -8.42
N SER A 328 18.24 22.16 -8.11
CA SER A 328 17.70 21.88 -6.77
C SER A 328 16.51 20.93 -6.85
N ALA A 329 16.34 20.14 -5.80
CA ALA A 329 15.14 19.36 -5.58
C ALA A 329 14.70 19.46 -4.12
N VAL A 330 13.41 19.58 -3.88
CA VAL A 330 12.80 19.50 -2.55
C VAL A 330 11.57 18.63 -2.64
N CYS A 331 11.48 17.63 -1.78
CA CYS A 331 10.38 16.69 -1.67
C CYS A 331 9.75 16.77 -0.29
N GLU A 332 8.43 16.82 -0.23
CA GLU A 332 7.65 16.88 1.01
C GLU A 332 6.64 15.75 1.05
N CYS A 333 6.54 15.04 2.18
CA CYS A 333 5.62 13.93 2.37
C CYS A 333 4.18 14.43 2.30
N GLU A 334 3.34 13.75 1.53
CA GLU A 334 1.89 13.97 1.55
C GLU A 334 1.34 13.56 2.93
N LYS A 335 0.30 14.26 3.38
CA LYS A 335 -0.28 14.08 4.72
C LYS A 335 -1.18 12.87 4.82
#